data_AF-A0A6P3GPT8-F1
#
_entry.id   AF-A0A6P3GPT8-F1
#
_cell.length_a   1.000
_cell.length_b   1.000
_cell.length_c   1.000
_cell.angle_alpha   90.00
_cell.angle_beta   90.00
_cell.angle_gamma   90.00
#
_symmetry.space_group_name_H-M   'P 1'
#
loop_
_entity.id
_entity.type
_entity.pdbx_description
1 polymer ?
#
loop_
_entity_poly.entity_id
_entity_poly.type
_entity_poly.pdbx_seq_one_letter_code
_entity_poly.pdbx_strand_id
1 'polypeptide(L)'
;MDPECARLLPALCDVLADPRQPVADDTCLEKLLDWFKAVTEAGSSLLLLQDHPCLVELLFHVLKPQDLSSRILSFALRLAGIFAAQENCFQYLQGDPSLFVASAAGQLLVRVLDLALCGPVEGRISLQAWDWPACARKIVCHLEDCLRSEATPRVTQALHVLTTAFGHCHGLWTQGLWVQLSPLVARLLEKDPVPAPHALVDLLLSVARSSMLSSDPGLWETAAQTLSHLSPTQAGPLAAGILKLQDCPQALRIQAFGVLLQPLAFVLEATAQAPGMPGRLSGKGGRVQEGRTLGS
;
A
#
# COMPACT_ATOMS: atom_id res chain seq x y z
N MET A 1 -10.33 -28.43 -20.94
CA MET A 1 -9.07 -28.16 -21.68
C MET A 1 -8.71 -29.41 -22.46
N ASP A 2 -8.17 -29.28 -23.67
CA ASP A 2 -7.62 -30.42 -24.41
C ASP A 2 -6.39 -30.96 -23.63
N PRO A 3 -6.33 -32.26 -23.30
CA PRO A 3 -5.23 -32.84 -22.54
C PRO A 3 -3.86 -32.70 -23.22
N GLU A 4 -3.80 -32.49 -24.53
CA GLU A 4 -2.53 -32.26 -25.22
C GLU A 4 -1.98 -30.84 -24.96
N CYS A 5 -2.85 -29.83 -24.92
CA CYS A 5 -2.47 -28.46 -24.57
C CYS A 5 -2.01 -28.34 -23.10
N ALA A 6 -2.64 -29.12 -22.21
CA ALA A 6 -2.27 -29.23 -20.79
C ALA A 6 -0.80 -29.62 -20.59
N ARG A 7 -0.32 -30.54 -21.43
CA ARG A 7 1.02 -31.14 -21.32
C ARG A 7 2.11 -30.24 -21.88
N LEU A 8 1.76 -29.31 -22.76
CA LEU A 8 2.69 -28.36 -23.37
C LEU A 8 2.87 -27.08 -22.53
N LEU A 9 1.95 -26.81 -21.60
CA LEU A 9 1.95 -25.61 -20.76
C LEU A 9 3.27 -25.40 -19.99
N PRO A 10 3.83 -26.42 -19.30
CA PRO A 10 5.07 -26.23 -18.54
C PRO A 10 6.25 -25.86 -19.45
N ALA A 11 6.41 -26.57 -20.57
CA ALA A 11 7.48 -26.29 -21.53
C ALA A 11 7.34 -24.89 -22.15
N LEU A 12 6.11 -24.43 -22.38
CA LEU A 12 5.83 -23.08 -22.84
C LEU A 12 6.16 -22.01 -21.78
N CYS A 13 5.82 -22.26 -20.51
CA CYS A 13 6.21 -21.38 -19.40
C CYS A 13 7.74 -21.28 -19.27
N ASP A 14 8.47 -22.39 -19.41
CA ASP A 14 9.94 -22.41 -19.37
C ASP A 14 10.55 -21.56 -20.51
N VAL A 15 10.00 -21.68 -21.72
CA VAL A 15 10.42 -20.89 -22.88
C VAL A 15 10.13 -19.39 -22.69
N LEU A 16 8.97 -19.05 -22.10
CA LEU A 16 8.61 -17.66 -21.82
C LEU A 16 9.41 -17.06 -20.67
N ALA A 17 9.88 -17.88 -19.73
CA ALA A 17 10.71 -17.44 -18.61
C ALA A 17 12.19 -17.25 -18.99
N ASP A 18 12.67 -17.87 -20.08
CA ASP A 18 14.07 -17.78 -20.51
C ASP A 18 14.32 -16.53 -21.41
N PRO A 19 15.07 -15.52 -20.94
CA PRO A 19 15.34 -14.29 -21.69
C PRO A 19 16.23 -14.52 -22.93
N ARG A 20 16.84 -15.70 -23.09
CA ARG A 20 17.74 -16.03 -24.20
C ARG A 20 17.02 -16.59 -25.42
N GLN A 21 15.72 -16.90 -25.31
CA GLN A 21 14.98 -17.49 -26.40
C GLN A 21 14.43 -16.45 -27.37
N PRO A 22 14.41 -16.75 -28.69
CA PRO A 22 13.87 -15.85 -29.69
C PRO A 22 12.38 -15.63 -29.41
N VAL A 23 12.06 -14.38 -29.14
CA VAL A 23 10.74 -13.87 -28.75
C VAL A 23 9.67 -14.36 -29.72
N ALA A 24 8.61 -14.99 -29.20
CA ALA A 24 7.44 -15.36 -29.98
C ALA A 24 6.80 -14.11 -30.64
N ASP A 25 6.34 -14.24 -31.89
CA ASP A 25 5.64 -13.17 -32.59
C ASP A 25 4.43 -12.67 -31.79
N ASP A 26 4.15 -11.36 -31.83
CA ASP A 26 3.02 -10.74 -31.12
C ASP A 26 1.70 -11.48 -31.38
N THR A 27 1.50 -11.94 -32.63
CA THR A 27 0.32 -12.70 -33.03
C THR A 27 0.18 -14.03 -32.30
N CYS A 28 1.28 -14.70 -31.96
CA CYS A 28 1.26 -15.97 -31.22
C CYS A 28 0.90 -15.76 -29.75
N LEU A 29 1.43 -14.72 -29.12
CA LEU A 29 1.12 -14.37 -27.74
C LEU A 29 -0.33 -13.91 -27.58
N GLU A 30 -0.85 -13.13 -28.52
CA GLU A 30 -2.27 -12.72 -28.49
C GLU A 30 -3.21 -13.92 -28.68
N LYS A 31 -2.91 -14.84 -29.61
CA LYS A 31 -3.69 -16.08 -29.76
C LYS A 31 -3.65 -16.95 -28.51
N LEU A 32 -2.50 -17.00 -27.83
CA LEU A 32 -2.36 -17.72 -26.57
C LEU A 32 -3.20 -17.06 -25.46
N LEU A 33 -3.23 -15.73 -25.38
CA LEU A 33 -4.11 -15.01 -24.46
C LEU A 33 -5.58 -15.29 -24.76
N ASP A 34 -5.99 -15.26 -26.02
CA ASP A 34 -7.37 -15.56 -26.41
C ASP A 34 -7.75 -17.01 -26.10
N TRP A 35 -6.81 -17.94 -26.24
CA TRP A 35 -6.98 -19.32 -25.78
C TRP A 35 -7.18 -19.38 -24.26
N PHE A 36 -6.33 -18.71 -23.47
CA PHE A 36 -6.51 -18.66 -22.02
C PHE A 36 -7.86 -18.04 -21.64
N LYS A 37 -8.28 -16.95 -22.28
CA LYS A 37 -9.62 -16.36 -22.07
C LYS A 37 -10.72 -17.39 -22.31
N ALA A 38 -10.71 -18.06 -23.46
CA ALA A 38 -11.72 -19.07 -23.80
C ALA A 38 -11.74 -20.22 -22.79
N VAL A 39 -10.57 -20.67 -22.31
CA VAL A 39 -10.49 -21.71 -21.27
C VAL A 39 -11.00 -21.22 -19.92
N THR A 40 -10.68 -19.97 -19.54
CA THR A 40 -11.17 -19.36 -18.29
C THR A 40 -12.67 -19.05 -18.31
N GLU A 41 -13.25 -18.84 -19.49
CA GLU A 41 -14.69 -18.66 -19.70
C GLU A 41 -15.44 -20.00 -19.74
N ALA A 42 -14.82 -21.06 -20.27
CA ALA A 42 -15.43 -22.38 -20.41
C ALA A 42 -15.29 -23.29 -19.18
N GLY A 43 -14.44 -22.95 -18.21
CA GLY A 43 -14.15 -23.79 -17.05
C GLY A 43 -13.80 -23.02 -15.78
N SER A 44 -13.59 -23.76 -14.68
CA SER A 44 -13.12 -23.16 -13.43
C SER A 44 -11.66 -22.73 -13.58
N SER A 45 -11.43 -21.42 -13.69
CA SER A 45 -10.07 -20.87 -13.84
C SER A 45 -9.20 -21.13 -12.61
N LEU A 46 -9.84 -21.37 -11.45
CA LEU A 46 -9.16 -21.75 -10.23
C LEU A 46 -8.54 -23.15 -10.33
N LEU A 47 -9.28 -24.11 -10.90
CA LEU A 47 -8.76 -25.46 -11.13
C LEU A 47 -7.57 -25.41 -12.09
N LEU A 48 -7.63 -24.55 -13.11
CA LEU A 48 -6.52 -24.37 -14.03
C LEU A 48 -5.26 -23.84 -13.34
N LEU A 49 -5.39 -22.90 -12.40
CA LEU A 49 -4.26 -22.42 -11.60
C LEU A 49 -3.73 -23.49 -10.62
N GLN A 50 -4.63 -24.28 -10.02
CA GLN A 50 -4.25 -25.35 -9.09
C GLN A 50 -3.58 -26.54 -9.80
N ASP A 51 -4.06 -26.89 -10.99
CA ASP A 51 -3.55 -28.01 -11.78
C ASP A 51 -2.23 -27.66 -12.50
N HIS A 52 -1.95 -26.37 -12.69
CA HIS A 52 -0.79 -25.88 -13.45
C HIS A 52 0.05 -24.85 -12.67
N PRO A 53 0.87 -25.30 -11.70
CA PRO A 53 1.74 -24.41 -10.91
C PRO A 53 2.75 -23.63 -11.77
N CYS A 54 3.11 -24.14 -12.95
CA CYS A 54 3.98 -23.44 -13.92
C CYS A 54 3.47 -22.07 -14.36
N LEU A 55 2.16 -21.82 -14.35
CA LEU A 55 1.59 -20.50 -14.66
C LEU A 55 1.86 -19.52 -13.52
N VAL A 56 1.67 -19.98 -12.30
CA VAL A 56 1.93 -19.20 -11.09
C VAL A 56 3.42 -18.87 -11.02
N GLU A 57 4.30 -19.85 -11.26
CA GLU A 57 5.74 -19.67 -11.33
C GLU A 57 6.17 -18.70 -12.43
N LEU A 58 5.58 -18.77 -13.63
CA LEU A 58 5.85 -17.80 -14.70
C LEU A 58 5.50 -16.38 -14.28
N LEU A 59 4.30 -16.18 -13.70
CA LEU A 59 3.89 -14.87 -13.19
C LEU A 59 4.89 -14.36 -12.15
N PHE A 60 5.30 -15.20 -11.19
CA PHE A 60 6.30 -14.86 -10.19
C PHE A 60 7.69 -14.58 -10.77
N HIS A 61 8.10 -15.33 -11.80
CA HIS A 61 9.40 -15.16 -12.45
C HIS A 61 9.48 -13.81 -13.15
N VAL A 62 8.41 -13.42 -13.85
CA VAL A 62 8.33 -12.18 -14.61
C VAL A 62 8.29 -10.92 -13.72
N LEU A 63 7.93 -11.08 -12.45
CA LEU A 63 7.91 -10.01 -11.45
C LEU A 63 9.27 -9.76 -10.78
N LYS A 64 10.27 -10.63 -11.00
CA LYS A 64 11.63 -10.41 -10.52
C LYS A 64 12.35 -9.41 -11.45
N PRO A 65 13.21 -8.52 -10.93
CA PRO A 65 13.99 -7.61 -11.76
C PRO A 65 14.99 -8.42 -12.60
N GLN A 66 14.62 -8.68 -13.85
CA GLN A 66 15.43 -9.35 -14.86
C GLN A 66 15.21 -8.71 -16.23
N ASP A 67 16.17 -8.90 -17.16
CA ASP A 67 16.16 -8.42 -18.54
C ASP A 67 15.14 -9.18 -19.42
N LEU A 68 13.86 -9.16 -19.03
CA LEU A 68 12.78 -9.73 -19.81
C LEU A 68 12.35 -8.75 -20.90
N SER A 69 11.98 -9.29 -22.07
CA SER A 69 11.44 -8.46 -23.15
C SER A 69 10.12 -7.81 -22.72
N SER A 70 9.90 -6.55 -23.12
CA SER A 70 8.66 -5.81 -22.85
C SER A 70 7.40 -6.55 -23.32
N ARG A 71 7.54 -7.36 -24.36
CA ARG A 71 6.48 -8.20 -24.94
C ARG A 71 6.06 -9.33 -24.01
N ILE A 72 7.01 -10.09 -23.46
CA ILE A 72 6.72 -11.18 -22.52
C ILE A 72 6.14 -10.64 -21.22
N LEU A 73 6.67 -9.50 -20.75
CA LEU A 73 6.11 -8.79 -19.61
C LEU A 73 4.64 -8.41 -19.87
N SER A 74 4.34 -7.75 -21.00
CA SER A 74 2.97 -7.40 -21.39
C SER A 74 2.04 -8.63 -21.43
N PHE A 75 2.51 -9.73 -22.05
CA PHE A 75 1.77 -10.99 -22.10
C PHE A 75 1.47 -11.54 -20.70
N ALA A 76 2.48 -11.69 -19.85
CA ALA A 76 2.32 -12.24 -18.51
C ALA A 76 1.39 -11.40 -17.64
N LEU A 77 1.48 -10.06 -17.76
CA LEU A 77 0.59 -9.15 -17.05
C LEU A 77 -0.86 -9.28 -17.55
N ARG A 78 -1.08 -9.36 -18.87
CA ARG A 78 -2.42 -9.61 -19.44
C ARG A 78 -2.99 -10.95 -18.98
N LEU A 79 -2.17 -11.99 -18.94
CA LEU A 79 -2.54 -13.32 -18.44
C LEU A 79 -2.92 -13.27 -16.96
N ALA A 80 -2.11 -12.63 -16.12
CA ALA A 80 -2.44 -12.43 -14.71
C ALA A 80 -3.74 -11.65 -14.52
N GLY A 81 -4.00 -10.64 -15.36
CA GLY A 81 -5.26 -9.90 -15.37
C GLY A 81 -6.48 -10.77 -15.70
N ILE A 82 -6.35 -11.72 -16.64
CA ILE A 82 -7.42 -12.67 -16.97
C ILE A 82 -7.78 -13.53 -15.75
N PHE A 83 -6.77 -14.06 -15.05
CA PHE A 83 -6.99 -14.85 -13.84
C PHE A 83 -7.54 -14.00 -12.67
N ALA A 84 -6.94 -12.82 -12.44
CA ALA A 84 -7.34 -11.91 -11.36
C ALA A 84 -8.76 -11.34 -11.56
N ALA A 85 -9.32 -11.39 -12.76
CA ALA A 85 -10.71 -11.01 -13.00
C ALA A 85 -11.73 -11.93 -12.30
N GLN A 86 -11.33 -13.12 -11.84
CA GLN A 86 -12.16 -14.03 -11.06
C GLN A 86 -11.79 -13.99 -9.58
N GLU A 87 -12.79 -13.77 -8.71
CA GLU A 87 -12.59 -13.59 -7.26
C GLU A 87 -11.85 -14.78 -6.62
N ASN A 88 -12.20 -16.01 -6.97
CA ASN A 88 -11.57 -17.21 -6.40
C ASN A 88 -10.10 -17.36 -6.81
N CYS A 89 -9.77 -17.01 -8.05
CA CYS A 89 -8.40 -17.03 -8.56
C CYS A 89 -7.56 -15.90 -7.95
N PHE A 90 -8.16 -14.73 -7.77
CA PHE A 90 -7.55 -13.62 -7.06
C PHE A 90 -7.23 -13.99 -5.61
N GLN A 91 -8.18 -14.61 -4.90
CA GLN A 91 -7.97 -15.11 -3.54
C GLN A 91 -6.91 -16.21 -3.48
N TYR A 92 -6.84 -17.09 -4.48
CA TYR A 92 -5.81 -18.14 -4.57
C TYR A 92 -4.42 -17.56 -4.80
N LEU A 93 -4.29 -16.60 -5.72
CA LEU A 93 -3.05 -15.87 -5.94
C LEU A 93 -2.64 -15.06 -4.68
N GLN A 94 -3.60 -14.53 -3.93
CA GLN A 94 -3.35 -13.81 -2.68
C GLN A 94 -3.10 -14.72 -1.46
N GLY A 95 -3.54 -15.97 -1.50
CA GLY A 95 -3.65 -16.85 -0.34
C GLY A 95 -2.34 -17.47 0.14
N ASP A 96 -1.24 -17.29 -0.59
CA ASP A 96 0.08 -17.76 -0.18
C ASP A 96 0.83 -16.66 0.61
N PRO A 97 1.05 -16.81 1.93
CA PRO A 97 1.67 -15.79 2.78
C PRO A 97 3.18 -15.65 2.53
N SER A 98 3.78 -16.55 1.73
CA SER A 98 5.17 -16.46 1.31
C SER A 98 5.34 -15.45 0.16
N LEU A 99 5.30 -14.16 0.53
CA LEU A 99 6.03 -13.06 -0.11
C LEU A 99 5.90 -12.94 -1.64
N PHE A 100 5.00 -12.05 -2.07
CA PHE A 100 5.22 -10.95 -3.04
C PHE A 100 3.90 -10.55 -3.73
N VAL A 101 2.81 -11.32 -3.64
CA VAL A 101 1.58 -11.08 -4.42
C VAL A 101 0.81 -9.81 -4.04
N ALA A 102 0.91 -9.27 -2.82
CA ALA A 102 0.33 -7.94 -2.56
C ALA A 102 1.09 -6.82 -3.30
N SER A 103 2.42 -6.93 -3.39
CA SER A 103 3.30 -6.01 -4.12
C SER A 103 3.22 -6.23 -5.62
N ALA A 104 3.23 -7.49 -6.06
CA ALA A 104 3.17 -7.89 -7.45
C ALA A 104 1.78 -7.74 -8.08
N ALA A 105 0.70 -8.02 -7.35
CA ALA A 105 -0.65 -7.68 -7.82
C ALA A 105 -0.81 -6.15 -7.84
N GLY A 106 -0.22 -5.42 -6.89
CA GLY A 106 -0.13 -3.96 -6.92
C GLY A 106 0.63 -3.45 -8.14
N GLN A 107 1.81 -3.98 -8.42
CA GLN A 107 2.62 -3.61 -9.59
C GLN A 107 1.98 -4.08 -10.91
N LEU A 108 1.35 -5.25 -10.93
CA LEU A 108 0.58 -5.74 -12.06
C LEU A 108 -0.60 -4.82 -12.35
N LEU A 109 -1.36 -4.46 -11.33
CA LEU A 109 -2.49 -3.54 -11.42
C LEU A 109 -2.02 -2.18 -11.94
N VAL A 110 -0.92 -1.67 -11.41
CA VAL A 110 -0.27 -0.45 -11.89
C VAL A 110 0.10 -0.54 -13.36
N ARG A 111 0.78 -1.62 -13.78
CA ARG A 111 1.22 -1.78 -15.17
C ARG A 111 0.05 -2.01 -16.11
N VAL A 112 -1.00 -2.72 -15.67
CA VAL A 112 -2.24 -2.90 -16.42
C VAL A 112 -3.00 -1.58 -16.56
N LEU A 113 -3.07 -0.77 -15.50
CA LEU A 113 -3.69 0.56 -15.56
C LEU A 113 -2.88 1.51 -16.45
N ASP A 114 -1.56 1.54 -16.30
CA ASP A 114 -0.67 2.30 -17.19
C ASP A 114 -0.87 1.88 -18.65
N LEU A 115 -0.84 0.58 -18.97
CA LEU A 115 -1.00 0.08 -20.34
C LEU A 115 -2.43 0.29 -20.88
N ALA A 116 -3.46 0.13 -20.05
CA ALA A 116 -4.86 0.30 -20.46
C ALA A 116 -5.23 1.78 -20.66
N LEU A 117 -4.53 2.70 -20.00
CA LEU A 117 -4.82 4.13 -20.04
C LEU A 117 -3.81 4.92 -20.89
N CYS A 118 -2.63 4.37 -21.20
CA CYS A 118 -1.66 4.93 -22.16
C CYS A 118 -1.98 4.53 -23.62
N GLY A 119 -3.26 4.51 -24.00
CA GLY A 119 -3.67 4.41 -25.40
C GLY A 119 -3.11 5.58 -26.24
N PRO A 120 -2.97 5.43 -27.58
CA PRO A 120 -2.36 6.44 -28.44
C PRO A 120 -3.05 7.79 -28.26
N VAL A 121 -2.23 8.81 -28.04
CA VAL A 121 -2.58 10.15 -27.58
C VAL A 121 -3.48 10.87 -28.58
N GLU A 122 -4.79 10.64 -28.51
CA GLU A 122 -5.78 11.46 -29.18
C GLU A 122 -6.98 11.68 -28.27
N GLY A 123 -6.93 12.78 -27.52
CA GLY A 123 -8.07 13.30 -26.77
C GLY A 123 -7.73 13.55 -25.31
N ARG A 124 -7.69 14.83 -24.95
CA ARG A 124 -7.65 15.28 -23.55
C ARG A 124 -8.81 14.62 -22.79
N ILE A 125 -8.49 13.66 -21.93
CA ILE A 125 -9.45 13.05 -21.02
C ILE A 125 -9.94 14.17 -20.09
N SER A 126 -11.22 14.52 -20.20
CA SER A 126 -11.87 15.48 -19.32
C SER A 126 -11.96 14.90 -17.91
N LEU A 127 -11.31 15.57 -16.94
CA LEU A 127 -11.15 15.17 -15.54
C LEU A 127 -12.44 14.87 -14.73
N GLN A 128 -13.64 14.97 -15.29
CA GLN A 128 -14.90 14.90 -14.53
C GLN A 128 -15.62 13.55 -14.58
N ALA A 129 -15.31 12.68 -15.54
CA ALA A 129 -15.84 11.32 -15.58
C ALA A 129 -14.73 10.41 -16.11
N TRP A 130 -13.96 9.83 -15.20
CA TRP A 130 -13.00 8.80 -15.58
C TRP A 130 -13.78 7.58 -16.07
N ASP A 131 -13.99 7.50 -17.38
CA ASP A 131 -14.53 6.32 -18.04
C ASP A 131 -13.47 5.22 -18.07
N TRP A 132 -13.30 4.56 -16.92
CA TRP A 132 -12.35 3.47 -16.79
C TRP A 132 -12.64 2.38 -17.83
N PRO A 133 -11.61 1.87 -18.54
CA PRO A 133 -11.71 0.67 -19.35
C PRO A 133 -12.34 -0.47 -18.56
N ALA A 134 -13.05 -1.38 -19.23
CA ALA A 134 -13.82 -2.43 -18.56
C ALA A 134 -12.98 -3.27 -17.58
N CYS A 135 -11.71 -3.53 -17.90
CA CYS A 135 -10.77 -4.22 -17.00
C CYS A 135 -10.41 -3.39 -15.76
N ALA A 136 -10.07 -2.10 -15.94
CA ALA A 136 -9.77 -1.18 -14.86
C ALA A 136 -10.98 -0.96 -13.94
N ARG A 137 -12.19 -0.86 -14.51
CA ARG A 137 -13.43 -0.66 -13.76
C ARG A 137 -13.69 -1.78 -12.77
N LYS A 138 -13.56 -3.04 -13.20
CA LYS A 138 -13.73 -4.20 -12.31
C LYS A 138 -12.77 -4.16 -11.13
N ILE A 139 -11.53 -3.78 -11.38
CA ILE A 139 -10.48 -3.66 -10.37
C ILE A 139 -10.81 -2.54 -9.38
N VAL A 140 -11.15 -1.35 -9.88
CA VAL A 140 -11.50 -0.21 -9.04
C VAL A 140 -12.73 -0.53 -8.19
N CYS A 141 -13.79 -1.09 -8.77
CA CYS A 141 -14.97 -1.53 -8.02
C CYS A 141 -14.62 -2.53 -6.91
N HIS A 142 -13.76 -3.52 -7.20
CA HIS A 142 -13.32 -4.48 -6.19
C HIS A 142 -12.52 -3.83 -5.05
N LEU A 143 -11.65 -2.87 -5.36
CA LEU A 143 -10.92 -2.10 -4.35
C LEU A 143 -11.87 -1.29 -3.47
N GLU A 144 -12.87 -0.64 -4.08
CA GLU A 144 -13.88 0.10 -3.33
C GLU A 144 -14.69 -0.82 -2.41
N ASP A 145 -15.10 -1.99 -2.88
CA ASP A 145 -15.86 -2.96 -2.08
C ASP A 145 -15.02 -3.53 -0.92
N CYS A 146 -13.72 -3.75 -1.15
CA CYS A 146 -12.79 -4.13 -0.09
C CYS A 146 -12.63 -3.01 0.97
N LEU A 147 -12.57 -1.74 0.57
CA LEU A 147 -12.52 -0.61 1.50
C LEU A 147 -13.84 -0.42 2.26
N ARG A 148 -14.99 -0.73 1.65
CA ARG A 148 -16.30 -0.71 2.31
C ARG A 148 -16.52 -1.87 3.28
N SER A 149 -15.75 -2.95 3.12
CA SER A 149 -15.88 -4.15 3.95
C SER A 149 -15.67 -3.85 5.44
N GLU A 150 -16.34 -4.63 6.29
CA GLU A 150 -16.12 -4.63 7.73
C GLU A 150 -14.92 -5.49 8.13
N ALA A 151 -14.45 -6.36 7.23
CA ALA A 151 -13.32 -7.23 7.51
C ALA A 151 -12.00 -6.46 7.42
N THR A 152 -11.37 -6.22 8.58
CA THR A 152 -10.02 -5.63 8.69
C THR A 152 -9.01 -6.19 7.69
N PRO A 153 -8.87 -7.52 7.46
CA PRO A 153 -7.90 -8.02 6.48
C PRO A 153 -8.16 -7.57 5.04
N ARG A 154 -9.43 -7.44 4.63
CA ARG A 154 -9.80 -6.94 3.29
C ARG A 154 -9.47 -5.46 3.12
N VAL A 155 -9.72 -4.67 4.16
CA VAL A 155 -9.37 -3.25 4.19
C VAL A 155 -7.85 -3.07 4.14
N THR A 156 -7.09 -3.77 5.00
CA THR A 156 -5.61 -3.73 5.00
C THR A 156 -5.03 -4.07 3.63
N GLN A 157 -5.59 -5.09 2.98
CA GLN A 157 -5.13 -5.54 1.68
C GLN A 157 -5.38 -4.50 0.59
N ALA A 158 -6.58 -3.92 0.54
CA ALA A 158 -6.88 -2.84 -0.40
C ALA A 158 -5.94 -1.65 -0.20
N LEU A 159 -5.70 -1.26 1.06
CA LEU A 159 -4.76 -0.19 1.40
C LEU A 159 -3.34 -0.51 0.92
N HIS A 160 -2.83 -1.74 1.13
CA HIS A 160 -1.50 -2.13 0.64
C HIS A 160 -1.37 -2.11 -0.89
N VAL A 161 -2.42 -2.54 -1.61
CA VAL A 161 -2.44 -2.48 -3.07
C VAL A 161 -2.37 -1.02 -3.54
N LEU A 162 -3.12 -0.13 -2.90
CA LEU A 162 -3.10 1.31 -3.20
C LEU A 162 -1.75 1.95 -2.86
N THR A 163 -1.18 1.66 -1.70
CA THR A 163 0.16 2.14 -1.29
C THR A 163 1.20 1.76 -2.33
N THR A 164 1.16 0.51 -2.80
CA THR A 164 2.04 0.04 -3.87
C THR A 164 1.79 0.81 -5.17
N ALA A 165 0.51 1.05 -5.49
CA ALA A 165 0.11 1.73 -6.71
C ALA A 165 0.60 3.17 -6.81
N PHE A 166 0.38 3.94 -5.73
CA PHE A 166 0.84 5.33 -5.64
C PHE A 166 2.36 5.44 -5.44
N GLY A 167 2.98 4.45 -4.79
CA GLY A 167 4.43 4.45 -4.55
C GLY A 167 5.29 4.22 -5.80
N HIS A 168 4.78 3.47 -6.78
CA HIS A 168 5.56 3.07 -7.96
C HIS A 168 5.16 3.79 -9.25
N CYS A 169 4.04 4.52 -9.27
CA CYS A 169 3.54 5.15 -10.50
C CYS A 169 3.00 6.57 -10.31
N HIS A 170 3.22 7.37 -11.35
CA HIS A 170 2.90 8.79 -11.41
C HIS A 170 2.05 9.12 -12.65
N GLY A 171 1.34 8.14 -13.19
CA GLY A 171 0.45 8.34 -14.33
C GLY A 171 -0.73 9.23 -13.98
N LEU A 172 -1.33 9.88 -14.99
CA LEU A 172 -2.49 10.77 -14.83
C LEU A 172 -3.70 10.09 -14.15
N TRP A 173 -3.78 8.76 -14.26
CA TRP A 173 -4.83 7.96 -13.64
C TRP A 173 -4.75 7.91 -12.12
N THR A 174 -3.57 8.16 -11.53
CA THR A 174 -3.41 8.19 -10.07
C THR A 174 -4.27 9.29 -9.45
N GLN A 175 -4.38 10.43 -10.13
CA GLN A 175 -5.27 11.52 -9.72
C GLN A 175 -6.74 11.07 -9.73
N GLY A 176 -7.19 10.45 -10.82
CA GLY A 176 -8.55 9.95 -10.94
C GLY A 176 -8.90 8.89 -9.91
N LEU A 177 -7.97 7.97 -9.65
CA LEU A 177 -8.14 6.92 -8.65
C LEU A 177 -8.23 7.52 -7.24
N TRP A 178 -7.36 8.48 -6.90
CA TRP A 178 -7.40 9.13 -5.59
C TRP A 178 -8.71 9.88 -5.36
N VAL A 179 -9.19 10.64 -6.35
CA VAL A 179 -10.47 11.38 -6.24
C VAL A 179 -11.65 10.44 -5.97
N GLN A 180 -11.65 9.24 -6.54
CA GLN A 180 -12.71 8.25 -6.28
C GLN A 180 -12.58 7.57 -4.91
N LEU A 181 -11.34 7.33 -4.45
CA LEU A 181 -11.10 6.57 -3.24
C LEU A 181 -10.94 7.42 -1.97
N SER A 182 -10.59 8.70 -2.07
CA SER A 182 -10.39 9.58 -0.91
C SER A 182 -11.61 9.64 0.03
N PRO A 183 -12.88 9.66 -0.45
CA PRO A 183 -14.04 9.64 0.45
C PRO A 183 -14.26 8.28 1.12
N LEU A 184 -13.72 7.19 0.55
CA LEU A 184 -13.74 5.87 1.19
C LEU A 184 -12.68 5.79 2.28
N VAL A 185 -11.48 6.32 2.02
CA VAL A 185 -10.41 6.39 3.01
C VAL A 185 -10.81 7.28 4.20
N ALA A 186 -11.42 8.44 3.94
CA ALA A 186 -11.93 9.32 5.00
C ALA A 186 -12.97 8.60 5.89
N ARG A 187 -13.89 7.83 5.30
CA ARG A 187 -14.86 7.00 6.05
C ARG A 187 -14.23 5.92 6.92
N LEU A 188 -13.00 5.46 6.61
CA LEU A 188 -12.29 4.53 7.49
C LEU A 188 -11.81 5.21 8.77
N LEU A 189 -11.51 6.51 8.73
CA LEU A 189 -11.08 7.29 9.90
C LEU A 189 -12.25 7.60 10.84
N GLU A 190 -13.49 7.61 10.34
CA GLU A 190 -14.70 7.76 11.15
C GLU A 190 -15.03 6.52 11.99
N LYS A 191 -14.44 5.36 11.68
CA LYS A 191 -14.66 4.11 12.42
C LYS A 191 -13.83 4.08 13.70
N ASP A 192 -14.45 3.67 14.81
CA ASP A 192 -13.77 3.42 16.09
C ASP A 192 -13.92 1.93 16.50
N PRO A 193 -12.84 1.13 16.56
CA PRO A 193 -11.44 1.49 16.28
C PRO A 193 -11.14 1.60 14.77
N VAL A 194 -10.19 2.47 14.42
CA VAL A 194 -9.73 2.66 13.03
C VAL A 194 -9.13 1.35 12.49
N PRO A 195 -9.63 0.80 11.36
CA PRO A 195 -9.09 -0.41 10.77
C PRO A 195 -7.73 -0.16 10.13
N ALA A 196 -6.76 -1.02 10.41
CA ALA A 196 -5.44 -1.04 9.76
C ALA A 196 -4.68 0.30 9.78
N PRO A 197 -4.45 0.91 10.97
CA PRO A 197 -3.90 2.26 11.09
C PRO A 197 -2.52 2.42 10.41
N HIS A 198 -1.67 1.40 10.50
CA HIS A 198 -0.35 1.43 9.84
C HIS A 198 -0.45 1.46 8.31
N ALA A 199 -1.38 0.70 7.72
CA ALA A 199 -1.57 0.67 6.27
C ALA A 199 -2.14 2.00 5.73
N LEU A 200 -3.00 2.67 6.52
CA LEU A 200 -3.48 4.02 6.20
C LEU A 200 -2.34 5.05 6.20
N VAL A 201 -1.47 5.00 7.21
CA VAL A 201 -0.29 5.87 7.28
C VAL A 201 0.63 5.68 6.08
N ASP A 202 0.91 4.44 5.69
CA ASP A 202 1.76 4.13 4.54
C ASP A 202 1.14 4.62 3.22
N LEU A 203 -0.18 4.49 3.06
CA LEU A 203 -0.91 4.98 1.90
C LEU A 203 -0.79 6.50 1.78
N LEU A 204 -1.10 7.24 2.85
CA LEU A 204 -1.06 8.70 2.84
C LEU A 204 0.35 9.23 2.54
N LEU A 205 1.38 8.61 3.11
CA LEU A 205 2.77 8.97 2.80
C LEU A 205 3.15 8.66 1.36
N SER A 206 2.66 7.55 0.81
CA SER A 206 2.93 7.18 -0.60
C SER A 206 2.24 8.14 -1.56
N VAL A 207 0.99 8.50 -1.29
CA VAL A 207 0.22 9.47 -2.07
C VAL A 207 0.86 10.87 -1.98
N ALA A 208 1.24 11.32 -0.79
CA ALA A 208 1.82 12.65 -0.59
C ALA A 208 3.23 12.81 -1.17
N ARG A 209 3.94 11.71 -1.45
CA ARG A 209 5.19 11.72 -2.20
C ARG A 209 4.99 11.82 -3.72
N SER A 210 3.78 11.55 -4.22
CA SER A 210 3.48 11.68 -5.64
C SER A 210 3.24 13.15 -5.99
N SER A 211 4.03 13.68 -6.93
CA SER A 211 4.04 15.11 -7.28
C SER A 211 2.73 15.61 -7.88
N MET A 212 1.90 14.73 -8.43
CA MET A 212 0.59 15.10 -8.99
C MET A 212 -0.51 15.26 -7.94
N LEU A 213 -0.38 14.57 -6.79
CA LEU A 213 -1.40 14.60 -5.72
C LEU A 213 -1.00 15.51 -4.56
N SER A 214 0.24 16.01 -4.50
CA SER A 214 0.67 16.96 -3.46
C SER A 214 -0.11 18.27 -3.48
N SER A 215 -0.72 18.62 -4.61
CA SER A 215 -1.56 19.82 -4.76
C SER A 215 -3.04 19.58 -4.39
N ASP A 216 -3.45 18.35 -4.09
CA ASP A 216 -4.83 18.03 -3.73
C ASP A 216 -5.13 18.43 -2.26
N PRO A 217 -6.08 19.34 -2.00
CA PRO A 217 -6.41 19.75 -0.63
C PRO A 217 -7.04 18.60 0.19
N GLY A 218 -7.76 17.67 -0.46
CA GLY A 218 -8.42 16.55 0.21
C GLY A 218 -7.43 15.56 0.84
N LEU A 219 -6.26 15.36 0.22
CA LEU A 219 -5.18 14.58 0.80
C LEU A 219 -4.71 15.13 2.16
N TRP A 220 -4.47 16.44 2.24
CA TRP A 220 -3.95 17.06 3.46
C TRP A 220 -4.99 17.12 4.56
N GLU A 221 -6.27 17.26 4.22
CA GLU A 221 -7.38 17.16 5.17
C GLU A 221 -7.48 15.74 5.76
N THR A 222 -7.40 14.72 4.91
CA THR A 222 -7.40 13.31 5.34
C THR A 222 -6.18 13.00 6.23
N ALA A 223 -5.01 13.55 5.90
CA ALA A 223 -3.80 13.42 6.72
C ALA A 223 -3.93 14.11 8.08
N ALA A 224 -4.52 15.31 8.13
CA ALA A 224 -4.79 16.03 9.37
C ALA A 224 -5.74 15.25 10.29
N GLN A 225 -6.82 14.71 9.73
CA GLN A 225 -7.77 13.85 10.45
C GLN A 225 -7.07 12.58 10.97
N THR A 226 -6.22 11.95 10.16
CA THR A 226 -5.47 10.77 10.58
C THR A 226 -4.55 11.07 11.76
N LEU A 227 -3.85 12.22 11.75
CA LEU A 227 -3.02 12.65 12.89
C LEU A 227 -3.82 12.95 14.16
N SER A 228 -5.10 13.37 14.05
CA SER A 228 -5.94 13.63 15.22
C SER A 228 -6.64 12.38 15.77
N HIS A 229 -6.98 11.42 14.91
CA HIS A 229 -7.71 10.21 15.29
C HIS A 229 -6.80 9.06 15.73
N LEU A 230 -5.59 8.97 15.20
CA LEU A 230 -4.66 7.92 15.58
C LEU A 230 -3.96 8.23 16.91
N SER A 231 -3.67 7.17 17.66
CA SER A 231 -2.85 7.28 18.85
C SER A 231 -1.43 7.78 18.53
N PRO A 232 -0.72 8.41 19.47
CA PRO A 232 0.58 9.03 19.20
C PRO A 232 1.64 8.04 18.70
N THR A 233 1.55 6.78 19.12
CA THR A 233 2.43 5.68 18.67
C THR A 233 2.17 5.29 17.23
N GLN A 234 0.92 5.41 16.76
CA GLN A 234 0.50 5.10 15.38
C GLN A 234 0.68 6.30 14.44
N ALA A 235 0.45 7.51 14.94
CA ALA A 235 0.57 8.76 14.20
C ALA A 235 2.03 9.22 14.02
N GLY A 236 2.97 8.75 14.86
CA GLY A 236 4.38 9.14 14.82
C GLY A 236 5.06 8.99 13.44
N PRO A 237 4.98 7.82 12.77
CA PRO A 237 5.54 7.64 11.43
C PRO A 237 4.93 8.59 10.39
N LEU A 238 3.62 8.86 10.47
CA LEU A 238 2.94 9.81 9.60
C LEU A 238 3.47 11.24 9.82
N ALA A 239 3.53 11.67 11.08
CA ALA A 239 4.04 12.99 11.45
C ALA A 239 5.49 13.20 10.98
N ALA A 240 6.37 12.22 11.24
CA ALA A 240 7.76 12.27 10.78
C ALA A 240 7.87 12.26 9.25
N GLY A 241 7.00 11.52 8.56
CA GLY A 241 6.97 11.47 7.10
C GLY A 241 6.50 12.79 6.48
N ILE A 242 5.46 13.41 7.04
CA ILE A 242 4.91 14.70 6.59
C ILE A 242 5.95 15.82 6.67
N LEU A 243 6.76 15.85 7.73
CA LEU A 243 7.82 16.85 7.89
C LEU A 243 8.93 16.75 6.83
N LYS A 244 9.08 15.59 6.18
CA LYS A 244 10.04 15.38 5.09
C LYS A 244 9.50 15.81 3.71
N LEU A 245 8.21 16.14 3.61
CA LEU A 245 7.58 16.54 2.34
C LEU A 245 7.81 18.03 2.07
N GLN A 246 8.19 18.35 0.83
CA GLN A 246 8.49 19.72 0.42
C GLN A 246 7.23 20.59 0.36
N ASP A 247 6.13 20.04 -0.19
CA ASP A 247 4.88 20.78 -0.45
C ASP A 247 3.85 20.72 0.70
N CYS A 248 4.29 20.45 1.93
CA CYS A 248 3.39 20.28 3.06
C CYS A 248 2.84 21.62 3.61
N PRO A 249 1.51 21.77 3.81
CA PRO A 249 0.91 22.95 4.42
C PRO A 249 1.42 23.21 5.84
N GLN A 250 1.62 24.49 6.18
CA GLN A 250 2.19 24.89 7.48
C GLN A 250 1.33 24.43 8.68
N ALA A 251 0.00 24.44 8.55
CA ALA A 251 -0.90 23.97 9.60
C ALA A 251 -0.65 22.49 9.94
N LEU A 252 -0.46 21.66 8.93
CA LEU A 252 -0.19 20.23 9.09
C LEU A 252 1.21 19.99 9.68
N ARG A 253 2.21 20.80 9.30
CA ARG A 253 3.54 20.74 9.94
C ARG A 253 3.48 21.00 11.44
N ILE A 254 2.73 22.02 11.86
CA ILE A 254 2.54 22.35 13.28
C ILE A 254 1.89 21.17 14.02
N GLN A 255 0.85 20.57 13.43
CA GLN A 255 0.19 19.39 14.00
C GLN A 255 1.14 18.19 14.11
N ALA A 256 1.93 17.92 13.07
CA ALA A 256 2.94 16.85 13.08
C ALA A 256 4.01 17.07 14.16
N PHE A 257 4.49 18.30 14.34
CA PHE A 257 5.39 18.64 15.45
C PHE A 257 4.73 18.38 16.81
N GLY A 258 3.45 18.75 16.98
CA GLY A 258 2.70 18.48 18.20
C GLY A 258 2.68 17.00 18.58
N VAL A 259 2.41 16.12 17.61
CA VAL A 259 2.42 14.66 17.80
C VAL A 259 3.81 14.15 18.20
N LEU A 260 4.87 14.61 17.53
CA LEU A 260 6.24 14.17 17.81
C LEU A 260 6.80 14.69 19.15
N LEU A 261 6.33 15.85 19.61
CA LEU A 261 6.75 16.46 20.87
C LEU A 261 5.91 16.00 22.07
N GLN A 262 4.78 15.32 21.85
CA GLN A 262 3.92 14.84 22.92
C GLN A 262 4.65 13.97 23.96
N PRO A 263 5.57 13.05 23.60
CA PRO A 263 6.34 12.32 24.60
C PRO A 263 7.18 13.22 25.52
N LEU A 264 7.73 14.33 24.99
CA LEU A 264 8.47 15.31 25.80
C LEU A 264 7.54 16.08 26.73
N ALA A 265 6.33 16.44 26.27
CA ALA A 265 5.32 17.05 27.11
C ALA A 265 4.94 16.15 28.30
N PHE A 266 4.73 14.86 28.06
CA PHE A 266 4.46 13.89 29.14
C PHE A 266 5.60 13.77 30.14
N VAL A 267 6.87 13.78 29.68
CA VAL A 267 8.03 13.76 30.60
C VAL A 267 8.06 15.04 31.44
N LEU A 268 7.84 16.21 30.83
CA LEU A 268 7.81 17.48 31.54
C LEU A 268 6.69 17.53 32.58
N GLU A 269 5.49 17.08 32.24
CA GLU A 269 4.36 16.96 33.17
C GLU A 269 4.66 15.97 34.31
N ALA A 270 5.25 14.81 34.00
CA ALA A 270 5.64 13.84 35.02
C ALA A 270 6.71 14.40 35.99
N THR A 271 7.66 15.20 35.48
CA THR A 271 8.65 15.88 36.33
C THR A 271 8.05 17.02 37.15
N ALA A 272 7.03 17.72 36.65
CA ALA A 272 6.31 18.76 37.38
C ALA A 272 5.37 18.20 38.46
N GLN A 273 4.86 16.97 38.26
CA GLN A 273 4.02 16.24 39.21
C GLN A 273 4.82 15.40 40.22
N ALA A 274 6.15 15.37 40.14
CA ALA A 274 6.98 14.70 41.14
C ALA A 274 6.68 15.31 42.53
N PRO A 275 6.07 14.54 43.47
CA PRO A 275 5.77 15.05 44.79
C PRO A 275 7.08 15.44 45.46
N GLY A 276 7.11 16.63 46.06
CA GLY A 276 8.29 17.17 46.70
C GLY A 276 9.05 16.14 47.53
N MET A 277 10.36 16.14 47.36
CA MET A 277 11.32 15.71 48.38
C MET A 277 10.76 16.04 49.78
N PRO A 278 10.57 15.05 50.68
CA PRO A 278 10.31 15.35 52.08
C PRO A 278 11.54 16.10 52.60
N GLY A 279 11.35 17.39 52.90
CA GLY A 279 12.35 18.20 53.56
C GLY A 279 12.82 17.51 54.84
N ARG A 280 14.12 17.21 54.93
CA ARG A 280 14.76 16.90 56.19
C ARG A 280 16.15 17.53 56.27
N LEU A 281 16.18 18.87 56.16
CA LEU A 281 17.18 19.67 56.86
C LEU A 281 16.72 19.84 58.31
N SER A 282 17.18 18.97 59.20
CA SER A 282 17.39 19.36 60.59
C SER A 282 18.88 19.15 60.88
N GLY A 283 19.66 20.16 60.49
CA GLY A 283 21.00 20.34 61.00
C GLY A 283 20.91 20.67 62.48
N LYS A 284 21.15 19.67 63.34
CA LYS A 284 21.64 19.94 64.69
C LYS A 284 23.08 20.42 64.52
N GLY A 285 23.24 21.73 64.44
CA GLY A 285 24.53 22.38 64.60
C GLY A 285 25.15 21.99 65.93
N GLY A 286 26.38 21.48 65.88
CA GLY A 286 27.21 21.34 67.05
C GLY A 286 27.52 22.72 67.63
N ARG A 287 27.35 22.86 68.94
CA ARG A 287 28.17 23.76 69.75
C ARG A 287 29.04 22.90 70.65
N VAL A 288 30.31 22.84 70.31
CA VAL A 288 31.40 22.55 71.24
C VAL A 288 31.71 23.87 71.93
N GLN A 289 31.70 23.89 73.27
CA GLN A 289 32.48 24.85 74.03
C GLN A 289 33.01 24.17 75.30
N GLU A 290 34.34 24.03 75.33
CA GLU A 290 35.15 23.63 76.48
C GLU A 290 34.99 24.58 77.67
N GLY A 291 35.12 24.02 78.88
CA GLY A 291 35.33 24.76 80.12
C GLY A 291 35.63 23.83 81.29
N ARG A 292 36.91 23.56 81.55
CA ARG A 292 37.45 22.96 82.79
C ARG A 292 37.20 23.89 83.99
N THR A 293 36.88 23.30 85.17
CA THR A 293 37.47 23.55 86.52
C THR A 293 36.68 22.73 87.56
N LEU A 294 37.24 21.69 88.19
CA LEU A 294 37.97 21.68 89.48
C LEU A 294 37.09 21.94 90.73
N GLY A 295 36.96 20.89 91.56
CA GLY A 295 37.03 20.93 93.03
C GLY A 295 35.90 21.58 93.82
N SER A 296 35.10 20.75 94.52
CA SER A 296 35.08 20.62 95.99
C SER A 296 33.95 19.70 96.43
#